data_AF-A0A6J6ETG0-F1
#
_entry.id   AF-A0A6J6ETG0-F1
#
_cell.length_a   1.000
_cell.length_b   1.000
_cell.length_c   1.000
_cell.angle_alpha   90.00
_cell.angle_beta   90.00
_cell.angle_gamma   90.00
#
_symmetry.space_group_name_H-M   'P 1'
#
loop_
_entity.id
_entity.type
_entity.pdbx_description
1 polymer ?
#
loop_
_entity_poly.entity_id
_entity_poly.type
_entity_poly.pdbx_seq_one_letter_code
_entity_poly.pdbx_strand_id
1 'polypeptide(L)'
;MHLLLLPILGWIAVIDARTHRITNKAVVALAVTGLATVDLQNFDVGRQLKAAMIVLVIGLLLSIFCGVGMGDVKLIVVLALFLLPPELATYQRFSLVVCLFAFAYALYLSRGKFRQSVKIPLAPAIFVGTIITLIAK
;
A
#
# COMPACT_ATOMS: atom_id res chain seq x y z
N MET A 1 -3.68 -17.95 -2.29
CA MET A 1 -2.21 -18.16 -2.36
C MET A 1 -1.44 -16.84 -2.20
N HIS A 2 -1.78 -16.02 -1.19
CA HIS A 2 -1.21 -14.66 -1.02
C HIS A 2 -0.03 -14.59 -0.02
N LEU A 3 0.32 -15.72 0.60
CA LEU A 3 1.36 -15.81 1.63
C LEU A 3 2.77 -15.44 1.14
N LEU A 4 3.05 -15.61 -0.17
CA LEU A 4 4.35 -15.25 -0.77
C LEU A 4 4.53 -13.74 -0.95
N LEU A 5 3.43 -12.96 -1.01
CA LEU A 5 3.49 -11.51 -1.20
C LEU A 5 3.78 -10.77 0.11
N LEU A 6 3.35 -11.32 1.25
CA LEU A 6 3.58 -10.76 2.58
C LEU A 6 5.07 -10.58 2.95
N PRO A 7 5.98 -11.57 2.77
CA PRO A 7 7.39 -11.38 3.08
C PRO A 7 8.06 -10.35 2.16
N ILE A 8 7.63 -10.25 0.89
CA ILE A 8 8.15 -9.24 -0.05
C ILE A 8 7.68 -7.84 0.36
N LEU A 9 6.40 -7.68 0.74
CA LEU A 9 5.88 -6.44 1.31
C LEU A 9 6.60 -6.06 2.61
N GLY A 10 6.83 -7.03 3.50
CA GLY A 10 7.57 -6.82 4.75
C GLY A 10 8.99 -6.34 4.47
N TRP A 11 9.67 -6.93 3.49
CA TRP A 11 10.99 -6.48 3.04
C TRP A 11 10.98 -5.04 2.52
N ILE A 12 9.97 -4.67 1.70
CA ILE A 12 9.80 -3.30 1.21
C ILE A 12 9.52 -2.34 2.36
N ALA A 13 8.66 -2.71 3.30
CA ALA A 13 8.34 -1.91 4.48
C ALA A 13 9.57 -1.67 5.38
N VAL A 14 10.43 -2.68 5.56
CA VAL A 14 11.69 -2.53 6.32
C VAL A 14 12.67 -1.61 5.60
N ILE A 15 12.80 -1.74 4.27
CA ILE A 15 13.66 -0.84 3.49
C ILE A 15 13.14 0.59 3.54
N ASP A 16 11.84 0.80 3.38
CA ASP A 16 11.23 2.12 3.45
C ASP A 16 11.37 2.75 4.84
N ALA A 17 11.17 1.97 5.91
CA ALA A 17 11.39 2.42 7.28
C ALA A 17 12.86 2.81 7.55
N ARG A 18 13.83 2.15 6.91
CA ARG A 18 15.26 2.44 7.08
C ARG A 18 15.79 3.56 6.18
N THR A 19 15.28 3.67 4.96
CA THR A 19 15.88 4.54 3.92
C THR A 19 14.94 5.62 3.40
N HIS A 20 13.66 5.63 3.82
CA HIS A 20 12.62 6.54 3.32
C HIS A 20 12.56 6.60 1.79
N ARG A 21 12.94 5.49 1.13
CA ARG A 21 13.02 5.38 -0.33
C ARG A 21 12.49 4.02 -0.78
N ILE A 22 11.35 4.05 -1.43
CA ILE A 22 10.82 2.90 -2.17
C ILE A 22 11.47 2.88 -3.55
N THR A 23 12.30 1.86 -3.82
CA THR A 23 12.92 1.69 -5.13
C THR A 23 11.91 1.11 -6.13
N ASN A 24 11.90 1.62 -7.37
CA ASN A 24 11.06 1.08 -8.44
C ASN A 24 11.30 -0.42 -8.66
N LYS A 25 12.53 -0.90 -8.45
CA LYS A 25 12.88 -2.33 -8.56
C LYS A 25 12.07 -3.20 -7.60
N ALA A 26 11.87 -2.74 -6.37
CA ALA A 26 11.13 -3.50 -5.37
C ALA A 26 9.62 -3.57 -5.71
N VAL A 27 9.06 -2.47 -6.24
CA VAL A 27 7.67 -2.44 -6.72
C VAL A 27 7.48 -3.37 -7.91
N VAL A 28 8.42 -3.38 -8.86
CA VAL A 28 8.39 -4.30 -10.02
C VAL A 28 8.49 -5.75 -9.56
N ALA A 29 9.39 -6.07 -8.62
CA ALA A 29 9.49 -7.41 -8.07
C ALA A 29 8.16 -7.87 -7.42
N LEU A 30 7.48 -6.97 -6.72
CA LEU A 30 6.17 -7.25 -6.15
C LEU A 30 5.08 -7.44 -7.22
N ALA A 31 5.11 -6.65 -8.30
CA ALA A 31 4.18 -6.79 -9.41
C ALA A 31 4.37 -8.13 -10.15
N VAL A 32 5.62 -8.53 -10.41
CA VAL A 32 5.94 -9.79 -11.09
C VAL A 32 5.51 -10.99 -10.25
N THR A 33 5.80 -10.96 -8.95
CA THR A 33 5.36 -12.03 -8.01
C THR A 33 3.85 -12.02 -7.81
N GLY A 34 3.22 -10.85 -7.82
CA GLY A 34 1.76 -10.70 -7.81
C GLY A 34 1.14 -11.39 -9.01
N LEU A 35 1.63 -11.10 -10.22
CA LEU A 35 1.17 -11.71 -11.46
C LEU A 35 1.34 -13.24 -11.46
N ALA A 36 2.46 -13.75 -10.97
CA ALA A 36 2.73 -15.18 -10.89
C ALA A 36 1.84 -15.93 -9.89
N THR A 37 1.23 -15.22 -8.94
CA THR A 37 0.38 -15.79 -7.88
C THR A 37 -1.11 -15.52 -8.09
N VAL A 38 -1.48 -14.91 -9.22
CA VAL A 38 -2.88 -14.70 -9.60
C VAL A 38 -3.56 -16.04 -9.84
N ASP A 39 -4.62 -16.30 -9.08
CA ASP A 39 -5.49 -17.44 -9.29
C ASP A 39 -6.49 -17.11 -10.41
N LEU A 40 -6.22 -17.60 -11.62
CA LEU A 40 -6.99 -17.34 -12.84
C LEU A 40 -8.47 -17.76 -12.74
N GLN A 41 -8.83 -18.67 -11.82
CA GLN A 41 -10.21 -19.13 -11.68
C GLN A 41 -11.12 -18.15 -10.94
N ASN A 42 -10.54 -17.32 -10.05
CA ASN A 42 -11.29 -16.39 -9.20
C ASN A 42 -10.99 -14.91 -9.53
N PHE A 43 -10.16 -14.65 -10.54
CA PHE A 43 -9.68 -13.32 -10.87
C PHE A 43 -10.58 -12.64 -11.91
N ASP A 44 -11.46 -11.76 -11.44
CA ASP A 44 -12.21 -10.84 -12.32
C ASP A 44 -11.31 -9.66 -12.71
N VAL A 45 -10.58 -9.85 -13.82
CA VAL A 45 -9.67 -8.86 -14.40
C VAL A 45 -10.37 -7.50 -14.56
N GLY A 46 -11.62 -7.50 -15.01
CA GLY A 46 -12.36 -6.26 -15.30
C GLY A 46 -12.63 -5.43 -14.03
N ARG A 47 -13.02 -6.08 -12.94
CA ARG A 47 -13.24 -5.38 -11.66
C ARG A 47 -11.94 -4.91 -11.02
N GLN A 48 -10.89 -5.71 -11.05
CA GLN A 48 -9.59 -5.33 -10.48
C GLN A 48 -8.91 -4.22 -11.25
N LEU A 49 -9.01 -4.22 -12.58
CA LEU A 49 -8.44 -3.16 -13.40
C LEU A 49 -9.19 -1.82 -13.19
N LYS A 50 -10.53 -1.86 -13.03
CA LYS A 50 -11.31 -0.69 -12.61
C LYS A 50 -10.90 -0.20 -11.23
N ALA A 51 -10.77 -1.09 -10.25
CA ALA A 51 -10.36 -0.73 -8.89
C ALA A 51 -8.94 -0.10 -8.90
N ALA A 52 -7.98 -0.72 -9.59
CA ALA A 52 -6.63 -0.20 -9.72
C ALA A 52 -6.59 1.17 -10.42
N MET A 53 -7.44 1.41 -11.42
CA MET A 53 -7.52 2.69 -12.11
C MET A 53 -8.08 3.78 -11.19
N ILE A 54 -9.13 3.49 -10.41
CA ILE A 54 -9.67 4.42 -9.40
C ILE A 54 -8.60 4.75 -8.36
N VAL A 55 -7.92 3.72 -7.83
CA VAL A 55 -6.84 3.87 -6.85
C VAL A 55 -5.68 4.70 -7.41
N LEU A 56 -5.34 4.51 -8.68
CA LEU A 56 -4.30 5.29 -9.36
C LEU A 56 -4.71 6.76 -9.44
N VAL A 57 -5.92 7.07 -9.91
CA VAL A 57 -6.40 8.46 -10.02
C VAL A 57 -6.41 9.15 -8.66
N ILE A 58 -6.97 8.49 -7.64
CA ILE A 58 -7.02 9.02 -6.27
C ILE A 58 -5.60 9.19 -5.70
N GLY A 59 -4.73 8.19 -5.87
CA GLY A 59 -3.35 8.25 -5.40
C GLY A 59 -2.54 9.36 -6.08
N LEU A 60 -2.76 9.59 -7.37
CA LEU A 60 -2.10 10.64 -8.14
C LEU A 60 -2.58 12.02 -7.69
N LEU A 61 -3.89 12.19 -7.45
CA LEU A 61 -4.44 13.40 -6.83
C LEU A 61 -3.81 13.66 -5.45
N LEU A 62 -3.73 12.64 -4.59
CA LEU A 62 -3.08 12.74 -3.28
C LEU A 62 -1.59 13.09 -3.39
N SER A 63 -0.89 12.59 -4.40
CA SER A 63 0.51 12.94 -4.64
C SER A 63 0.68 14.41 -5.02
N ILE A 64 -0.19 14.92 -5.90
CA ILE A 64 -0.15 16.33 -6.35
C ILE A 64 -0.56 17.29 -5.22
N PHE A 65 -1.66 17.00 -4.51
CA PHE A 65 -2.24 17.92 -3.53
C PHE A 65 -1.69 17.77 -2.12
N CYS A 66 -1.39 16.55 -1.68
CA CYS A 66 -0.91 16.26 -0.32
C CYS A 66 0.59 15.94 -0.26
N GLY A 67 1.29 15.96 -1.40
CA GLY A 67 2.73 15.68 -1.44
C GLY A 67 3.08 14.22 -1.11
N VAL A 68 2.14 13.29 -1.29
CA VAL A 68 2.38 11.85 -1.05
C VAL A 68 3.45 11.34 -2.01
N GLY A 69 4.36 10.51 -1.50
CA GLY A 69 5.44 9.94 -2.28
C GLY A 69 4.92 9.13 -3.47
N MET A 70 5.44 9.41 -4.67
CA MET A 70 5.08 8.65 -5.88
C MET A 70 5.42 7.15 -5.75
N GLY A 71 6.36 6.78 -4.88
CA GLY A 71 6.64 5.39 -4.54
C GLY A 71 5.46 4.70 -3.85
N ASP A 72 4.82 5.37 -2.90
CA ASP A 72 3.68 4.85 -2.14
C ASP A 72 2.46 4.65 -3.04
N VAL A 73 2.20 5.60 -3.94
CA VAL A 73 1.12 5.51 -4.93
C VAL A 73 1.30 4.27 -5.81
N LYS A 74 2.50 4.03 -6.34
CA LYS A 74 2.78 2.84 -7.15
C LYS A 74 2.59 1.56 -6.35
N LEU A 75 3.02 1.54 -5.09
CA LEU A 75 2.88 0.38 -4.23
C LEU A 75 1.39 0.05 -3.97
N ILE A 76 0.57 1.05 -3.62
CA ILE A 76 -0.87 0.87 -3.40
C ILE A 76 -1.58 0.43 -4.69
N VAL A 77 -1.19 0.94 -5.85
CA VAL A 77 -1.75 0.51 -7.14
C VAL A 77 -1.45 -0.97 -7.42
N VAL A 78 -0.21 -1.42 -7.19
CA VAL A 78 0.16 -2.84 -7.38
C VAL A 78 -0.60 -3.73 -6.39
N LEU A 79 -0.78 -3.28 -5.15
CA LEU A 79 -1.61 -3.97 -4.16
C LEU A 79 -3.08 -4.07 -4.58
N ALA A 80 -3.65 -2.97 -5.07
CA ALA A 80 -5.03 -2.93 -5.56
C ALA A 80 -5.27 -3.90 -6.72
N LEU A 81 -4.24 -4.14 -7.54
CA LEU A 81 -4.34 -4.97 -8.73
C LEU A 81 -4.19 -6.47 -8.42
N PHE A 82 -3.26 -6.85 -7.54
CA PHE A 82 -2.92 -8.26 -7.31
C PHE A 82 -3.34 -8.82 -5.96
N LEU A 83 -3.57 -7.98 -4.94
CA LEU A 83 -3.76 -8.43 -3.57
C LEU A 83 -5.14 -8.09 -3.00
N LEU A 84 -5.65 -6.88 -3.23
CA LEU A 84 -6.93 -6.46 -2.66
C LEU A 84 -8.11 -6.96 -3.49
N PRO A 85 -9.16 -7.55 -2.87
CA PRO A 85 -10.41 -7.80 -3.55
C PRO A 85 -11.07 -6.48 -3.97
N PRO A 86 -11.78 -6.42 -5.11
CA PRO A 86 -12.37 -5.19 -5.67
C PRO A 86 -13.62 -4.70 -4.90
N GLU A 87 -13.77 -5.07 -3.64
CA GLU A 87 -14.93 -4.74 -2.80
C GLU A 87 -14.71 -3.43 -2.04
N LEU A 88 -15.71 -2.55 -2.08
CA LEU A 88 -15.64 -1.24 -1.43
C LEU A 88 -15.37 -1.34 0.08
N ALA A 89 -15.99 -2.31 0.75
CA ALA A 89 -15.81 -2.53 2.19
C ALA A 89 -14.35 -2.86 2.55
N THR A 90 -13.64 -3.56 1.67
CA THR A 90 -12.23 -3.92 1.89
C THR A 90 -11.33 -2.70 1.71
N TYR A 91 -11.59 -1.86 0.71
CA TYR A 91 -10.86 -0.60 0.52
C TYR A 91 -11.09 0.41 1.65
N GLN A 92 -12.31 0.48 2.19
CA GLN A 92 -12.62 1.32 3.35
C GLN A 92 -11.82 0.88 4.57
N ARG A 93 -11.81 -0.43 4.89
CA ARG A 93 -11.01 -0.98 5.99
C ARG A 93 -9.51 -0.76 5.77
N PHE A 94 -9.02 -1.02 4.56
CA PHE A 94 -7.62 -0.79 4.19
C PHE A 94 -7.22 0.66 4.46
N SER A 95 -7.95 1.61 3.88
CA SER A 95 -7.66 3.05 4.02
C SER A 95 -7.71 3.50 5.48
N LEU A 96 -8.71 3.04 6.24
CA LEU A 96 -8.85 3.38 7.66
C LEU A 96 -7.64 2.90 8.47
N VAL A 97 -7.22 1.64 8.29
CA VAL A 97 -6.05 1.09 8.99
C VAL A 97 -4.77 1.84 8.60
N VAL A 98 -4.57 2.11 7.31
CA VAL A 98 -3.40 2.86 6.83
C VAL A 98 -3.38 4.27 7.43
N CYS A 99 -4.50 4.98 7.43
CA CYS A 99 -4.61 6.31 8.02
C CYS A 99 -4.36 6.29 9.53
N LEU A 100 -4.94 5.34 10.27
CA LEU A 100 -4.71 5.20 11.72
C LEU A 100 -3.24 4.92 12.04
N PHE A 101 -2.61 3.99 11.32
CA PHE A 101 -1.20 3.68 11.54
C PHE A 101 -0.28 4.82 11.13
N ALA A 102 -0.53 5.47 9.99
CA ALA A 102 0.22 6.64 9.57
C ALA A 102 0.09 7.79 10.59
N PHE A 103 -1.11 8.01 11.13
CA PHE A 103 -1.36 9.02 12.16
C PHE A 103 -0.68 8.68 13.49
N ALA A 104 -0.80 7.43 13.96
CA ALA A 104 -0.10 6.98 15.16
C ALA A 104 1.42 7.09 15.02
N TYR A 105 1.96 6.73 13.85
CA TYR A 105 3.38 6.87 13.56
C TYR A 105 3.82 8.33 13.50
N ALA A 106 3.01 9.20 12.90
CA ALA A 106 3.25 10.64 12.87
C ALA A 106 3.27 11.24 14.29
N LEU A 107 2.34 10.85 15.16
CA LEU A 107 2.32 11.27 16.57
C LEU A 107 3.56 10.78 17.33
N TYR A 108 3.91 9.51 17.17
CA TYR A 108 5.09 8.91 17.78
C TYR A 108 6.37 9.63 17.36
N LEU A 109 6.51 9.93 16.07
CA LEU A 109 7.68 10.56 15.49
C LEU A 109 7.75 12.06 15.80
N SER A 110 6.60 12.73 15.89
CA SER A 110 6.50 14.14 16.26
C SER A 110 6.97 14.38 17.70
N ARG A 111 6.80 13.42 18.62
CA ARG A 111 7.13 13.57 20.07
C ARG A 111 6.70 14.94 20.65
N GLY A 112 5.57 15.49 20.17
CA GLY A 112 5.03 16.79 20.59
C GLY A 112 5.63 18.02 19.89
N LYS A 113 6.57 17.87 18.95
CA LYS A 113 7.12 18.95 18.11
C LYS A 113 6.42 18.95 16.74
N PHE A 114 5.28 19.64 16.67
CA PHE A 114 4.43 19.78 15.46
C PHE A 114 5.08 20.53 14.27
N ARG A 115 6.30 21.07 14.45
CA ARG A 115 6.88 22.07 13.53
C ARG A 115 7.89 21.53 12.52
N GLN A 116 8.26 20.25 12.58
CA GLN A 116 9.16 19.67 11.59
C GLN A 116 8.37 18.82 10.61
N SER A 117 8.55 19.10 9.31
CA SER A 117 8.08 18.25 8.22
C SER A 117 8.90 16.95 8.23
N VAL A 118 8.48 16.01 9.08
CA VAL A 118 9.14 14.72 9.17
C VAL A 118 8.61 13.84 8.04
N LYS A 119 9.51 13.26 7.25
CA LYS A 119 9.15 12.30 6.20
C LYS A 119 8.64 11.02 6.87
N ILE A 120 7.35 10.77 6.79
CA ILE A 120 6.72 9.56 7.34
C ILE A 120 6.92 8.42 6.33
N PRO A 121 7.54 7.28 6.72
CA PRO A 121 7.58 6.09 5.89
C PRO A 121 6.17 5.48 5.85
N LEU A 122 5.54 5.46 4.68
CA LEU A 122 4.15 5.01 4.52
C LEU A 122 4.05 3.49 4.30
N ALA A 123 5.10 2.85 3.78
CA ALA A 123 5.08 1.43 3.46
C ALA A 123 4.82 0.50 4.66
N PRO A 124 5.30 0.78 5.89
CA PRO A 124 4.94 -0.01 7.07
C PRO A 124 3.45 0.05 7.40
N ALA A 125 2.81 1.23 7.27
CA ALA A 125 1.38 1.38 7.48
C ALA A 125 0.59 0.62 6.41
N ILE A 126 1.04 0.69 5.15
CA ILE A 126 0.46 -0.07 4.05
C ILE A 126 0.57 -1.59 4.29
N PHE A 127 1.71 -2.08 4.78
CA PHE A 127 1.90 -3.49 5.10
C PHE A 127 0.96 -4.00 6.21
N VAL A 128 0.79 -3.21 7.28
CA VAL A 128 -0.15 -3.57 8.34
C VAL A 128 -1.59 -3.53 7.84
N GLY A 129 -1.92 -2.54 7.02
CA GLY A 129 -3.21 -2.44 6.32
C GLY A 129 -3.50 -3.66 5.47
N THR A 130 -2.53 -4.14 4.67
CA THR A 130 -2.73 -5.33 3.85
C THR A 130 -2.93 -6.58 4.69
N ILE A 131 -2.14 -6.82 5.74
CA ILE A 131 -2.32 -7.97 6.63
C ILE A 131 -3.72 -7.99 7.24
N ILE A 132 -4.17 -6.88 7.83
CA ILE A 132 -5.47 -6.82 8.50
C ILE A 132 -6.60 -7.06 7.49
N THR A 133 -6.51 -6.48 6.29
CA THR A 133 -7.54 -6.70 5.26
C THR A 133 -7.60 -8.14 4.76
N LEU A 134 -6.46 -8.85 4.76
CA LEU A 134 -6.38 -10.23 4.32
C LEU A 134 -6.89 -11.21 5.38
N ILE A 135 -6.71 -10.88 6.66
CA ILE A 135 -7.24 -11.66 7.79
C ILE A 135 -8.75 -11.42 7.97
N ALA A 136 -9.22 -10.19 7.76
CA ALA A 136 -10.62 -9.81 7.95
C ALA A 136 -11.53 -10.14 6.75
N LYS A 137 -11.06 -11.01 5.84
CA LYS A 137 -11.78 -11.43 4.64
C LYS A 137 -12.89 -12.42 4.96
#